data_AF-A0A8T5LNP5-F1
#
_entry.id   AF-A0A8T5LNP5-F1
#
_cell.length_a   1.000
_cell.length_b   1.000
_cell.length_c   1.000
_cell.angle_alpha   90.00
_cell.angle_beta   90.00
_cell.angle_gamma   90.00
#
_symmetry.space_group_name_H-M   'P 1'
#
loop_
_entity.id
_entity.type
_entity.pdbx_description
1 polymer ?
#
loop_
_entity_poly.entity_id
_entity_poly.type
_entity_poly.pdbx_seq_one_letter_code
_entity_poly.pdbx_strand_id
1 'polypeptide(L)'
;MDPNQYNHIENFVEGMTNLSEKIRQFDPDHIIAPMIGAVPFIDVLCIIDDKFENEKVEYIPASNKIKSVKRVMRNWFKNFLDENYSLEPIKIVSIDEVISGSSMLRVYKQAQAAIQEKASEEMMKPFLKYGSDEQIRSILTGEVKQRMREEQARLINYFPFGIVDEGLRRSKKIPFNKEYQKLIEERKTDSVSVECIPTMDRPEFFPVNYRRVSDGSTKHHFYPTISGFNVSESYIEFLQTVAKIVGKNPEGITFNNMAKILNSTRYLSPELRGDY
;
A
#
# COMPACT_ATOMS: atom_id res chain seq x y z
N MET A 1 -26.29 0.48 -11.32
CA MET A 1 -26.65 0.89 -9.94
C MET A 1 -25.79 2.10 -9.64
N ASP A 2 -26.35 3.17 -9.11
CA ASP A 2 -25.60 4.38 -8.80
C ASP A 2 -24.82 4.15 -7.49
N PRO A 3 -23.48 4.05 -7.51
CA PRO A 3 -22.68 3.83 -6.30
C PRO A 3 -22.73 5.02 -5.32
N ASN A 4 -23.28 6.16 -5.74
CA ASN A 4 -23.56 7.30 -4.88
C ASN A 4 -24.90 7.20 -4.14
N GLN A 5 -25.61 6.06 -4.24
CA GLN A 5 -26.73 5.82 -3.35
C GLN A 5 -26.25 5.81 -1.90
N TYR A 6 -26.88 6.65 -1.08
CA TYR A 6 -26.53 6.87 0.33
C TYR A 6 -26.26 5.57 1.10
N ASN A 7 -27.11 4.54 0.90
CA ASN A 7 -26.96 3.22 1.53
C ASN A 7 -25.64 2.50 1.20
N HIS A 8 -25.08 2.68 -0.01
CA HIS A 8 -23.80 2.09 -0.37
C HIS A 8 -22.64 2.77 0.36
N ILE A 9 -22.72 4.10 0.53
CA ILE A 9 -21.71 4.84 1.28
C ILE A 9 -21.79 4.49 2.77
N GLU A 10 -22.99 4.33 3.34
CA GLU A 10 -23.13 3.87 4.73
C GLU A 10 -22.49 2.50 4.97
N ASN A 11 -22.76 1.52 4.11
CA ASN A 11 -22.13 0.20 4.23
C ASN A 11 -20.60 0.27 4.03
N PHE A 12 -20.14 1.11 3.11
CA PHE A 12 -18.71 1.34 2.94
C PHE A 12 -18.08 1.95 4.21
N VAL A 13 -18.74 2.94 4.83
CA VAL A 13 -18.30 3.57 6.10
C VAL A 13 -18.25 2.56 7.24
N GLU A 14 -19.23 1.66 7.35
CA GLU A 14 -19.21 0.56 8.32
C GLU A 14 -17.99 -0.36 8.10
N GLY A 15 -17.75 -0.77 6.86
CA GLY A 15 -16.57 -1.58 6.52
C GLY A 15 -15.24 -0.89 6.84
N MET A 16 -15.15 0.41 6.56
CA MET A 16 -13.98 1.22 6.88
C MET A 16 -13.79 1.42 8.40
N THR A 17 -14.88 1.48 9.17
CA THR A 17 -14.83 1.51 10.64
C THR A 17 -14.24 0.22 11.19
N ASN A 18 -14.71 -0.93 10.69
CA ASN A 18 -14.16 -2.24 11.03
C ASN A 18 -12.68 -2.37 10.63
N LEU A 19 -12.29 -1.78 9.50
CA LEU A 19 -10.89 -1.74 9.07
C LEU A 19 -10.03 -0.91 10.02
N SER A 20 -10.50 0.28 10.44
CA SER A 20 -9.79 1.11 11.44
C SER A 20 -9.56 0.33 12.74
N GLU A 21 -10.57 -0.40 13.22
CA GLU A 21 -10.43 -1.24 14.43
C GLU A 21 -9.36 -2.33 14.25
N LYS A 22 -9.37 -3.03 13.12
CA LYS A 22 -8.35 -4.05 12.80
C LYS A 22 -6.95 -3.46 12.72
N ILE A 23 -6.79 -2.30 12.09
CA ILE A 23 -5.49 -1.59 12.01
C ILE A 23 -5.00 -1.26 13.43
N ARG A 24 -5.88 -0.72 14.28
CA ARG A 24 -5.54 -0.37 15.66
C ARG A 24 -5.19 -1.58 16.52
N GLN A 25 -5.89 -2.70 16.33
CA GLN A 25 -5.59 -3.96 17.02
C GLN A 25 -4.23 -4.53 16.58
N PHE A 26 -3.88 -4.37 15.30
CA PHE A 26 -2.57 -4.78 14.78
C PHE A 26 -1.45 -3.90 15.33
N ASP A 27 -1.76 -2.62 15.57
CA ASP A 27 -0.84 -1.61 16.10
C ASP A 27 0.42 -1.48 15.22
N PRO A 28 0.28 -1.03 13.96
CA PRO A 28 1.42 -0.91 13.05
C PRO A 28 2.29 0.29 13.39
N ASP A 29 3.58 0.18 13.06
CA ASP A 29 4.51 1.30 13.02
C ASP A 29 4.32 2.12 11.75
N HIS A 30 3.97 1.45 10.63
CA HIS A 30 3.73 2.09 9.34
C HIS A 30 2.53 1.51 8.58
N ILE A 31 1.86 2.38 7.82
CA ILE A 31 0.71 2.05 6.97
C ILE A 31 1.08 2.40 5.52
N ILE A 32 1.11 1.41 4.63
CA ILE A 32 1.45 1.59 3.22
C ILE A 32 0.17 1.68 2.37
N ALA A 33 0.03 2.77 1.62
CA ALA A 33 -1.14 3.05 0.78
C ALA A 33 -0.76 3.17 -0.71
N PRO A 34 -1.15 2.20 -1.57
CA PRO A 34 -1.08 2.33 -3.03
C PRO A 34 -1.83 3.57 -3.54
N MET A 35 -1.13 4.53 -4.14
CA MET A 35 -1.71 5.87 -4.37
C MET A 35 -3.01 5.95 -5.17
N ILE A 36 -3.20 5.13 -6.21
CA ILE A 36 -4.39 5.28 -7.08
C ILE A 36 -5.65 4.84 -6.34
N GLY A 37 -5.61 3.67 -5.71
CA GLY A 37 -6.79 3.08 -5.07
C GLY A 37 -6.96 3.51 -3.62
N ALA A 38 -5.86 3.62 -2.87
CA ALA A 38 -5.91 3.75 -1.41
C ALA A 38 -5.96 5.19 -0.89
N VAL A 39 -5.69 6.21 -1.71
CA VAL A 39 -5.80 7.62 -1.26
C VAL A 39 -7.19 7.94 -0.68
N PRO A 40 -8.30 7.67 -1.39
CA PRO A 40 -9.63 7.87 -0.82
C PRO A 40 -9.87 7.10 0.48
N PHE A 41 -9.28 5.91 0.64
CA PHE A 41 -9.44 5.09 1.84
C PHE A 41 -8.76 5.73 3.05
N ILE A 42 -7.56 6.28 2.87
CA ILE A 42 -6.86 7.00 3.94
C ILE A 42 -7.64 8.25 4.34
N ASP A 43 -8.14 9.03 3.38
CA ASP A 43 -8.92 10.23 3.70
C ASP A 43 -10.22 9.86 4.43
N VAL A 44 -10.89 8.77 4.04
CA VAL A 44 -12.05 8.24 4.78
C VAL A 44 -11.68 7.79 6.18
N LEU A 45 -10.56 7.08 6.38
CA LEU A 45 -10.09 6.67 7.71
C LEU A 45 -9.85 7.89 8.62
N CYS A 46 -9.23 8.95 8.10
CA CYS A 46 -9.05 10.21 8.82
C CYS A 46 -10.39 10.86 9.23
N ILE A 47 -11.43 10.69 8.42
CA ILE A 47 -12.75 11.25 8.72
C ILE A 47 -13.50 10.41 9.74
N ILE A 48 -13.48 9.08 9.65
CA ILE A 48 -14.31 8.23 10.50
C ILE A 48 -13.69 7.96 11.88
N ASP A 49 -12.36 8.07 12.00
CA ASP A 49 -11.63 7.74 13.23
C ASP A 49 -10.66 8.85 13.63
N ASP A 50 -11.03 9.62 14.66
CA ASP A 50 -10.18 10.70 15.19
C ASP A 50 -8.87 10.19 15.82
N LYS A 51 -8.75 8.88 16.05
CA LYS A 51 -7.53 8.24 16.56
C LYS A 51 -6.68 7.61 15.45
N PHE A 52 -7.07 7.75 14.20
CA PHE A 52 -6.28 7.23 13.08
C PHE A 52 -4.99 8.05 12.94
N GLU A 53 -3.86 7.39 13.16
CA GLU A 53 -2.51 7.96 13.13
C GLU A 53 -2.05 8.18 11.68
N ASN A 54 -2.59 9.20 11.02
CA ASN A 54 -2.29 9.49 9.62
C ASN A 54 -0.77 9.70 9.39
N GLU A 55 -0.01 10.19 10.36
CA GLU A 55 1.45 10.32 10.34
C GLU A 55 2.20 9.01 10.05
N LYS A 56 1.60 7.86 10.36
CA LYS A 56 2.16 6.53 10.02
C LYS A 56 1.97 6.14 8.56
N VAL A 57 1.17 6.90 7.80
CA VAL A 57 0.83 6.60 6.41
C VAL A 57 1.92 7.03 5.43
N GLU A 58 2.35 6.07 4.62
CA GLU A 58 3.28 6.24 3.52
C GLU A 58 2.65 5.79 2.20
N TYR A 59 2.81 6.59 1.15
CA TYR A 59 2.21 6.28 -0.15
C TYR A 59 3.21 5.57 -1.06
N ILE A 60 2.73 4.58 -1.83
CA ILE A 60 3.56 3.84 -2.78
C ILE A 60 3.00 3.88 -4.21
N PRO A 61 3.86 4.11 -5.23
CA PRO A 61 3.47 3.95 -6.63
C PRO A 61 3.37 2.47 -7.04
N ALA A 62 2.16 1.92 -7.00
CA ALA A 62 1.89 0.49 -7.23
C ALA A 62 0.94 0.16 -8.41
N SER A 63 0.60 1.17 -9.22
CA SER A 63 -0.30 1.01 -10.38
C SER A 63 0.36 0.23 -11.52
N ASN A 64 -0.39 -0.69 -12.15
CA ASN A 64 0.07 -1.42 -13.33
C ASN A 64 0.33 -0.54 -14.56
N LYS A 65 -0.13 0.72 -14.55
CA LYS A 65 0.14 1.70 -15.61
C LYS A 65 1.55 2.34 -15.48
N ILE A 66 2.23 2.14 -14.35
CA ILE A 66 3.58 2.66 -14.11
C ILE A 66 4.61 1.79 -14.83
N LYS A 67 5.51 2.43 -15.58
CA LYS A 67 6.60 1.76 -16.28
C LYS A 67 7.49 1.02 -15.27
N SER A 68 7.73 -0.26 -15.50
CA SER A 68 8.54 -1.10 -14.62
C SER A 68 8.06 -1.14 -13.17
N VAL A 69 6.73 -1.10 -12.92
CA VAL A 69 6.14 -1.01 -11.57
C VAL A 69 6.73 -1.98 -10.54
N LYS A 70 7.08 -3.21 -10.92
CA LYS A 70 7.71 -4.18 -10.01
C LYS A 70 9.06 -3.67 -9.47
N ARG A 71 9.91 -3.15 -10.37
CA ARG A 71 11.20 -2.54 -10.00
C ARG A 71 10.99 -1.28 -9.15
N VAL A 72 10.00 -0.46 -9.51
CA VAL A 72 9.62 0.73 -8.74
C VAL A 72 9.24 0.35 -7.31
N MET A 73 8.28 -0.56 -7.11
CA MET A 73 7.85 -0.98 -5.77
C MET A 73 8.98 -1.64 -4.98
N ARG A 74 9.79 -2.51 -5.60
CA ARG A 74 10.92 -3.16 -4.91
C ARG A 74 11.95 -2.13 -4.44
N ASN A 75 12.31 -1.16 -5.29
CA ASN A 75 13.24 -0.09 -4.91
C ASN A 75 12.64 0.81 -3.82
N TRP A 76 11.36 1.14 -3.94
CA TRP A 76 10.63 1.92 -2.94
C TRP A 76 10.67 1.23 -1.57
N PHE A 77 10.28 -0.05 -1.49
CA PHE A 77 10.30 -0.79 -0.22
C PHE A 77 11.70 -0.94 0.34
N LYS A 78 12.71 -1.16 -0.51
CA LYS A 78 14.10 -1.24 -0.07
C LYS A 78 14.53 0.06 0.64
N ASN A 79 14.39 1.19 -0.05
CA ASN A 79 14.80 2.49 0.50
C ASN A 79 13.96 2.87 1.73
N PHE A 80 12.67 2.55 1.72
CA PHE A 80 11.81 2.68 2.90
C PHE A 80 12.36 1.89 4.10
N LEU A 81 12.72 0.62 3.92
CA LEU A 81 13.30 -0.19 4.98
C LEU A 81 14.70 0.30 5.39
N ASP A 82 15.50 0.83 4.47
CA ASP A 82 16.81 1.40 4.80
C ASP A 82 16.70 2.62 5.72
N GLU A 83 15.65 3.43 5.57
CA GLU A 83 15.40 4.60 6.40
C GLU A 83 14.71 4.27 7.73
N ASN A 84 13.83 3.27 7.76
CA ASN A 84 12.92 3.05 8.90
C ASN A 84 13.22 1.81 9.76
N TYR A 85 14.06 0.87 9.31
CA TYR A 85 14.39 -0.34 10.08
C TYR A 85 15.72 -0.23 10.83
N SER A 86 15.68 -0.49 12.15
CA SER A 86 16.80 -0.32 13.09
C SER A 86 17.25 -1.60 13.79
N LEU A 87 17.00 -2.79 13.22
CA LEU A 87 17.20 -4.12 13.86
C LEU A 87 16.23 -4.44 15.00
N GLU A 88 15.21 -3.62 15.20
CA GLU A 88 14.09 -3.91 16.10
C GLU A 88 12.88 -4.42 15.31
N PRO A 89 11.99 -5.22 15.92
CA PRO A 89 10.76 -5.65 15.28
C PRO A 89 9.93 -4.45 14.79
N ILE A 90 9.59 -4.45 13.51
CA ILE A 90 8.74 -3.44 12.86
C ILE A 90 7.50 -4.10 12.27
N LYS A 91 6.36 -3.47 12.45
CA LYS A 91 5.04 -3.88 11.95
C LYS A 91 4.58 -2.92 10.86
N ILE A 92 4.38 -3.44 9.68
CA ILE A 92 3.97 -2.69 8.51
C ILE A 92 2.64 -3.28 8.01
N VAL A 93 1.62 -2.45 7.86
CA VAL A 93 0.40 -2.84 7.18
C VAL A 93 0.30 -2.21 5.82
N SER A 94 -0.46 -2.79 4.90
CA SER A 94 -0.85 -2.11 3.67
C SER A 94 -2.34 -2.23 3.42
N ILE A 95 -2.95 -1.19 2.89
CA ILE A 95 -4.40 -1.16 2.62
C ILE A 95 -4.59 -1.05 1.11
N ASP A 96 -5.35 -1.96 0.50
CA ASP A 96 -5.62 -1.96 -0.95
C ASP A 96 -7.04 -2.47 -1.25
N GLU A 97 -7.61 -2.08 -2.39
CA GLU A 97 -8.86 -2.65 -2.85
C GLU A 97 -8.68 -4.09 -3.34
N VAL A 98 -9.69 -4.93 -3.11
CA VAL A 98 -9.66 -6.34 -3.47
C VAL A 98 -10.89 -6.73 -4.28
N ILE A 99 -10.67 -6.95 -5.58
CA ILE A 99 -11.63 -7.66 -6.44
C ILE A 99 -11.22 -9.13 -6.56
N SER A 100 -10.01 -9.37 -7.09
CA SER A 100 -9.42 -10.72 -7.18
C SER A 100 -8.23 -10.93 -6.24
N GLY A 101 -7.73 -9.86 -5.62
CA GLY A 101 -6.48 -9.88 -4.82
C GLY A 101 -5.19 -9.79 -5.64
N SER A 102 -5.28 -9.66 -6.97
CA SER A 102 -4.08 -9.61 -7.83
C SER A 102 -3.23 -8.34 -7.62
N SER A 103 -3.86 -7.20 -7.28
CA SER A 103 -3.14 -5.95 -6.98
C SER A 103 -2.36 -6.08 -5.68
N MET A 104 -3.05 -6.41 -4.60
CA MET A 104 -2.47 -6.70 -3.30
C MET A 104 -1.34 -7.74 -3.35
N LEU A 105 -1.54 -8.87 -4.04
CA LEU A 105 -0.51 -9.89 -4.19
C LEU A 105 0.76 -9.35 -4.85
N ARG A 106 0.60 -8.44 -5.83
CA ARG A 106 1.74 -7.80 -6.50
C ARG A 106 2.53 -6.94 -5.51
N VAL A 107 1.86 -6.14 -4.68
CA VAL A 107 2.51 -5.33 -3.65
C VAL A 107 3.19 -6.22 -2.61
N TYR A 108 2.46 -7.21 -2.08
CA TYR A 108 2.97 -8.19 -1.12
C TYR A 108 4.25 -8.88 -1.61
N LYS A 109 4.27 -9.36 -2.86
CA LYS A 109 5.47 -10.00 -3.44
C LYS A 109 6.67 -9.07 -3.51
N GLN A 110 6.47 -7.79 -3.83
CA GLN A 110 7.58 -6.82 -3.87
C GLN A 110 8.06 -6.43 -2.48
N ALA A 111 7.15 -6.28 -1.52
CA ALA A 111 7.49 -6.06 -0.10
C ALA A 111 8.32 -7.23 0.43
N GLN A 112 7.86 -8.48 0.25
CA GLN A 112 8.58 -9.67 0.68
C GLN A 112 9.97 -9.78 0.02
N ALA A 113 10.09 -9.47 -1.28
CA ALA A 113 11.39 -9.46 -1.94
C ALA A 113 12.36 -8.43 -1.33
N ALA A 114 11.87 -7.23 -1.02
CA ALA A 114 12.67 -6.19 -0.37
C ALA A 114 13.06 -6.56 1.07
N ILE A 115 12.15 -7.17 1.83
CA ILE A 115 12.41 -7.68 3.19
C ILE A 115 13.53 -8.72 3.17
N GLN A 116 13.48 -9.68 2.23
CA GLN A 116 14.52 -10.71 2.10
C GLN A 116 15.87 -10.13 1.68
N GLU A 117 15.87 -9.08 0.85
CA GLU A 117 17.08 -8.35 0.47
C GLU A 117 17.67 -7.62 1.68
N LYS A 118 16.87 -6.84 2.41
CA LYS A 118 17.27 -6.15 3.64
C LYS A 118 17.81 -7.12 4.69
N ALA A 119 17.10 -8.22 4.95
CA ALA A 119 17.55 -9.27 5.87
C ALA A 119 18.91 -9.86 5.47
N SER A 120 19.16 -10.02 4.16
CA SER A 120 20.45 -10.51 3.66
C SER A 120 21.57 -9.48 3.86
N GLU A 121 21.29 -8.20 3.64
CA GLU A 121 22.25 -7.11 3.85
C GLU A 121 22.66 -7.00 5.33
N GLU A 122 21.67 -6.97 6.23
CA GLU A 122 21.91 -6.89 7.68
C GLU A 122 22.68 -8.10 8.20
N MET A 123 22.34 -9.31 7.71
CA MET A 123 23.09 -10.53 8.03
C MET A 123 24.56 -10.42 7.62
N MET A 124 24.87 -9.79 6.48
CA MET A 124 26.24 -9.71 5.96
C MET A 124 27.09 -8.60 6.62
N LYS A 125 26.48 -7.58 7.22
CA LYS A 125 27.21 -6.44 7.82
C LYS A 125 28.27 -6.85 8.85
N PRO A 126 28.02 -7.75 9.82
CA PRO A 126 29.05 -8.17 10.77
C PRO A 126 30.24 -8.85 10.09
N PHE A 127 29.98 -9.66 9.06
CA PHE A 127 31.02 -10.38 8.33
C PHE A 127 31.91 -9.43 7.53
N LEU A 128 31.33 -8.47 6.82
CA LEU A 128 32.07 -7.44 6.09
C LEU A 128 32.94 -6.56 7.01
N LYS A 129 32.55 -6.41 8.28
CA LYS A 129 33.29 -5.59 9.25
C LYS A 129 34.46 -6.33 9.90
N TYR A 130 34.40 -7.66 10.05
CA TYR A 130 35.33 -8.40 10.90
C TYR A 130 35.97 -9.66 10.28
N GLY A 131 35.52 -10.12 9.10
CA GLY A 131 35.99 -11.37 8.51
C GLY A 131 36.87 -11.17 7.28
N SER A 132 37.89 -12.03 7.10
CA SER A 132 38.45 -12.26 5.77
C SER A 132 37.45 -13.05 4.91
N ASP A 133 37.43 -12.81 3.60
CA ASP A 133 36.51 -13.46 2.66
C ASP A 133 36.49 -15.00 2.78
N GLU A 134 37.63 -15.59 3.13
CA GLU A 134 37.81 -17.03 3.28
C GLU A 134 37.16 -17.58 4.56
N GLN A 135 37.26 -16.85 5.67
CA GLN A 135 36.60 -17.20 6.94
C GLN A 135 35.07 -17.12 6.81
N ILE A 136 34.57 -16.07 6.13
CA ILE A 136 33.13 -15.88 5.90
C ILE A 136 32.55 -17.05 5.09
N ARG A 137 33.25 -17.51 4.05
CA ARG A 137 32.83 -18.64 3.20
C ARG A 137 32.87 -19.98 3.95
N SER A 138 33.81 -20.16 4.87
CA SER A 138 33.93 -21.40 5.64
C SER A 138 32.86 -21.56 6.75
N ILE A 139 32.40 -20.46 7.34
CA ILE A 139 31.44 -20.46 8.46
C ILE A 139 29.98 -20.45 7.98
N LEU A 140 29.69 -19.70 6.92
CA LEU A 140 28.33 -19.53 6.43
C LEU A 140 27.97 -20.60 5.40
N THR A 141 27.63 -21.79 5.87
CA THR A 141 26.96 -22.81 5.04
C THR A 141 25.62 -22.27 4.52
N GLY A 142 25.11 -22.87 3.44
CA GLY A 142 23.83 -22.46 2.85
C GLY A 142 22.67 -22.48 3.85
N GLU A 143 22.64 -23.46 4.75
CA GLU A 143 21.60 -23.60 5.77
C GLU A 143 21.68 -22.52 6.85
N VAL A 144 22.88 -22.19 7.33
CA VAL A 144 23.07 -21.13 8.34
C VAL A 144 22.67 -19.77 7.77
N LYS A 145 23.07 -19.47 6.54
CA LYS A 145 22.65 -18.23 5.83
C LYS A 145 21.12 -18.15 5.74
N GLN A 146 20.47 -19.27 5.40
CA GLN A 146 19.02 -19.28 5.24
C GLN A 146 18.31 -19.07 6.58
N ARG A 147 18.74 -19.73 7.66
CA ARG A 147 18.14 -19.54 9.00
C ARG A 147 18.31 -18.10 9.50
N MET A 148 19.51 -17.53 9.39
CA MET A 148 19.77 -16.16 9.81
C MET A 148 18.94 -15.15 9.00
N ARG A 149 18.80 -15.38 7.68
CA ARG A 149 17.93 -14.56 6.83
C ARG A 149 16.47 -14.65 7.27
N GLU A 150 15.98 -15.85 7.59
CA GLU A 150 14.61 -16.04 8.07
C GLU A 150 14.38 -15.37 9.42
N GLU A 151 15.34 -15.44 10.34
CA GLU A 151 15.28 -14.74 11.63
C GLU A 151 15.24 -13.22 11.47
N GLN A 152 16.11 -12.67 10.60
CA GLN A 152 16.10 -11.24 10.30
C GLN A 152 14.81 -10.81 9.59
N ALA A 153 14.30 -11.61 8.64
CA ALA A 153 13.04 -11.33 7.97
C ALA A 153 11.84 -11.35 8.93
N ARG A 154 11.90 -12.14 10.01
CA ARG A 154 10.85 -12.15 11.06
C ARG A 154 10.79 -10.87 11.88
N LEU A 155 11.85 -10.07 11.88
CA LEU A 155 11.83 -8.74 12.50
C LEU A 155 11.01 -7.74 11.68
N ILE A 156 10.65 -8.04 10.43
CA ILE A 156 9.83 -7.17 9.59
C ILE A 156 8.50 -7.86 9.30
N ASN A 157 7.47 -7.53 10.09
CA ASN A 157 6.13 -8.08 9.95
C ASN A 157 5.30 -7.23 8.97
N TYR A 158 5.18 -7.70 7.73
CA TYR A 158 4.34 -7.07 6.71
C TYR A 158 2.98 -7.78 6.56
N PHE A 159 1.89 -7.06 6.82
CA PHE A 159 0.53 -7.60 6.86
C PHE A 159 -0.49 -6.77 6.05
N PRO A 160 -0.87 -7.22 4.84
CA PRO A 160 -1.88 -6.52 4.04
C PRO A 160 -3.30 -6.70 4.57
N PHE A 161 -4.05 -5.59 4.63
CA PHE A 161 -5.50 -5.53 4.83
C PHE A 161 -6.23 -5.22 3.52
N GLY A 162 -7.19 -6.06 3.14
CA GLY A 162 -8.00 -5.91 1.92
C GLY A 162 -9.38 -5.33 2.17
N ILE A 163 -9.82 -4.41 1.31
CA ILE A 163 -11.22 -3.97 1.24
C ILE A 163 -11.86 -4.70 0.06
N VAL A 164 -12.71 -5.69 0.35
CA VAL A 164 -13.28 -6.57 -0.67
C VAL A 164 -14.61 -6.00 -1.16
N ASP A 165 -14.70 -5.70 -2.45
CA ASP A 165 -15.96 -5.30 -3.10
C ASP A 165 -16.79 -6.55 -3.44
N GLU A 166 -17.70 -6.94 -2.55
CA GLU A 166 -18.51 -8.15 -2.72
C GLU A 166 -19.56 -8.01 -3.82
N GLY A 167 -20.16 -6.83 -4.00
CA GLY A 167 -21.16 -6.58 -5.03
C GLY A 167 -20.56 -6.76 -6.43
N LEU A 168 -19.36 -6.22 -6.68
CA LEU A 168 -18.66 -6.41 -7.94
C LEU A 168 -18.22 -7.86 -8.14
N ARG A 169 -17.68 -8.50 -7.10
CA ARG A 169 -17.24 -9.90 -7.19
C ARG A 169 -18.40 -10.84 -7.51
N ARG A 170 -19.55 -10.69 -6.85
CA ARG A 170 -20.75 -11.50 -7.10
C ARG A 170 -21.31 -11.23 -8.49
N SER A 171 -21.48 -9.96 -8.87
CA SER A 171 -22.06 -9.59 -10.17
C SER A 171 -21.22 -10.07 -11.36
N LYS A 172 -19.89 -9.96 -11.27
CA LYS A 172 -18.96 -10.40 -12.32
C LYS A 172 -18.46 -11.85 -12.15
N LYS A 173 -18.90 -12.56 -11.11
CA LYS A 173 -18.47 -13.92 -10.76
C LYS A 173 -16.93 -14.05 -10.73
N ILE A 174 -16.25 -13.07 -10.14
CA ILE A 174 -14.78 -13.03 -10.11
C ILE A 174 -14.27 -13.87 -8.94
N PRO A 175 -13.60 -15.02 -9.20
CA PRO A 175 -13.00 -15.79 -8.13
C PRO A 175 -11.78 -15.05 -7.56
N PHE A 176 -11.42 -15.38 -6.32
CA PHE A 176 -10.13 -14.95 -5.79
C PHE A 176 -8.98 -15.58 -6.59
N ASN A 177 -7.89 -14.83 -6.70
CA ASN A 177 -6.64 -15.37 -7.17
C ASN A 177 -6.18 -16.48 -6.20
N LYS A 178 -5.74 -17.63 -6.73
CA LYS A 178 -5.33 -18.79 -5.89
C LYS A 178 -4.22 -18.45 -4.89
N GLU A 179 -3.27 -17.61 -5.28
CA GLU A 179 -2.20 -17.20 -4.38
C GLU A 179 -2.70 -16.22 -3.32
N TYR A 180 -3.65 -15.35 -3.65
CA TYR A 180 -4.30 -14.48 -2.66
C TYR A 180 -5.13 -15.30 -1.66
N GLN A 181 -5.89 -16.29 -2.15
CA GLN A 181 -6.61 -17.22 -1.31
C GLN A 181 -5.67 -17.97 -0.36
N LYS A 182 -4.49 -18.38 -0.85
CA LYS A 182 -3.44 -18.98 -0.01
C LYS A 182 -2.96 -18.02 1.09
N LEU A 183 -2.83 -16.71 0.83
CA LEU A 183 -2.50 -15.74 1.87
C LEU A 183 -3.57 -15.66 2.97
N ILE A 184 -4.85 -15.75 2.60
CA ILE A 184 -5.97 -15.79 3.56
C ILE A 184 -5.90 -17.07 4.40
N GLU A 185 -5.75 -18.23 3.75
CA GLU A 185 -5.66 -19.54 4.41
C GLU A 185 -4.46 -19.61 5.37
N GLU A 186 -3.33 -19.01 5.00
CA GLU A 186 -2.12 -18.92 5.83
C GLU A 186 -2.18 -17.79 6.89
N ARG A 187 -3.29 -17.04 6.98
CA ARG A 187 -3.44 -15.87 7.87
C ARG A 187 -2.31 -14.84 7.71
N LYS A 188 -1.87 -14.62 6.48
CA LYS A 188 -0.88 -13.60 6.09
C LYS A 188 -1.52 -12.33 5.55
N THR A 189 -2.84 -12.28 5.52
CA THR A 189 -3.65 -11.13 5.16
C THR A 189 -4.98 -11.25 5.89
N ASP A 190 -5.68 -10.14 6.04
CA ASP A 190 -7.04 -10.09 6.53
C ASP A 190 -7.83 -9.10 5.67
N SER A 191 -9.15 -9.14 5.74
CA SER A 191 -9.99 -8.29 4.90
C SER A 191 -11.27 -7.86 5.59
N VAL A 192 -11.79 -6.72 5.17
CA VAL A 192 -13.17 -6.29 5.41
C VAL A 192 -13.93 -6.38 4.11
N SER A 193 -15.16 -6.89 4.17
CA SER A 193 -16.04 -6.94 3.00
C SER A 193 -16.99 -5.74 3.02
N VAL A 194 -17.19 -5.12 1.86
CA VAL A 194 -18.17 -4.07 1.61
C VAL A 194 -19.02 -4.44 0.41
N GLU A 195 -20.24 -3.91 0.33
CA GLU A 195 -21.13 -4.16 -0.80
C GLU A 195 -20.61 -3.49 -2.07
N CYS A 196 -20.06 -2.28 -1.94
CA CYS A 196 -19.49 -1.52 -3.04
C CYS A 196 -18.40 -0.60 -2.51
N ILE A 197 -17.32 -0.43 -3.28
CA ILE A 197 -16.31 0.60 -3.08
C ILE A 197 -16.69 1.80 -3.95
N PRO A 198 -17.20 2.92 -3.39
CA PRO A 198 -17.78 4.01 -4.18
C PRO A 198 -16.83 4.70 -5.16
N THR A 199 -15.52 4.60 -4.90
CA THR A 199 -14.44 5.25 -5.65
C THR A 199 -13.79 4.35 -6.70
N MET A 200 -14.11 3.06 -6.73
CA MET A 200 -13.45 2.09 -7.59
C MET A 200 -13.76 2.34 -9.07
N ASP A 201 -12.74 2.26 -9.92
CA ASP A 201 -12.82 2.48 -11.38
C ASP A 201 -13.38 3.86 -11.80
N ARG A 202 -13.38 4.86 -10.91
CA ARG A 202 -13.92 6.21 -11.16
C ARG A 202 -12.82 7.27 -11.10
N PRO A 203 -12.28 7.72 -12.25
CA PRO A 203 -11.16 8.65 -12.32
C PRO A 203 -11.36 9.96 -11.55
N GLU A 204 -12.60 10.41 -11.40
CA GLU A 204 -12.95 11.60 -10.65
C GLU A 204 -12.64 11.49 -9.14
N PHE A 205 -12.48 10.28 -8.60
CA PHE A 205 -12.06 10.03 -7.20
C PHE A 205 -10.55 9.79 -7.07
N PHE A 206 -9.77 9.96 -8.13
CA PHE A 206 -8.32 9.79 -8.09
C PHE A 206 -7.65 11.17 -8.12
N PRO A 207 -7.38 11.78 -6.95
CA PRO A 207 -6.84 13.13 -6.91
C PRO A 207 -5.40 13.20 -7.41
N VAL A 208 -4.70 12.07 -7.58
CA VAL A 208 -3.27 12.02 -7.89
C VAL A 208 -3.04 11.81 -9.38
N ASN A 209 -2.30 12.71 -10.02
CA ASN A 209 -1.85 12.56 -11.40
C ASN A 209 -0.37 12.17 -11.47
N TYR A 210 -0.08 11.05 -12.11
CA TYR A 210 1.29 10.68 -12.46
C TYR A 210 1.77 11.39 -13.73
N ARG A 211 3.07 11.66 -13.79
CA ARG A 211 3.74 12.18 -14.99
C ARG A 211 3.67 11.14 -16.11
N ARG A 212 3.16 11.54 -17.27
CA ARG A 212 3.07 10.68 -18.47
C ARG A 212 4.46 10.43 -19.07
N VAL A 213 4.67 9.23 -19.61
CA VAL A 213 5.83 8.93 -20.45
C VAL A 213 5.53 9.41 -21.86
N SER A 214 6.38 10.28 -22.41
CA SER A 214 6.31 10.69 -23.81
C SER A 214 7.21 9.78 -24.64
N ASP A 215 6.77 8.55 -24.93
CA ASP A 215 7.54 7.58 -25.72
C ASP A 215 7.00 7.38 -27.15
N GLY A 216 6.05 8.20 -27.58
CA GLY A 216 5.39 8.08 -28.88
C GLY A 216 4.51 6.83 -29.03
N SER A 217 4.37 6.01 -27.97
CA SER A 217 3.50 4.84 -27.98
C SER A 217 2.05 5.20 -27.69
N THR A 218 1.11 4.40 -28.19
CA THR A 218 -0.34 4.54 -27.90
C THR A 218 -0.70 4.05 -26.50
N LYS A 219 0.22 3.38 -25.78
CA LYS A 219 -0.02 2.90 -24.43
C LYS A 219 0.34 4.00 -23.43
N HIS A 220 -0.65 4.43 -22.65
CA HIS A 220 -0.44 5.39 -21.56
C HIS A 220 0.39 4.76 -20.44
N HIS A 221 1.72 4.88 -20.55
CA HIS A 221 2.66 4.59 -19.47
C HIS A 221 2.91 5.85 -18.64
N PHE A 222 3.14 5.64 -17.34
CA PHE A 222 3.44 6.71 -16.39
C PHE A 222 4.78 6.48 -15.70
N TYR A 223 5.46 7.57 -15.39
CA TYR A 223 6.51 7.60 -14.38
C TYR A 223 5.86 7.61 -12.98
N PRO A 224 6.56 7.10 -11.95
CA PRO A 224 6.05 7.13 -10.58
C PRO A 224 6.06 8.54 -9.94
N THR A 225 6.58 9.55 -10.65
CA THR A 225 6.59 10.95 -10.21
C THR A 225 5.22 11.59 -10.37
N ILE A 226 4.81 12.36 -9.38
CA ILE A 226 3.53 13.08 -9.35
C ILE A 226 3.66 14.37 -10.17
N SER A 227 2.78 14.57 -11.15
CA SER A 227 2.74 15.79 -11.96
C SER A 227 1.82 16.86 -11.40
N GLY A 228 0.91 16.48 -10.50
CA GLY A 228 -0.03 17.40 -9.85
C GLY A 228 -1.21 16.66 -9.23
N PHE A 229 -2.16 17.44 -8.73
CA PHE A 229 -3.38 16.94 -8.14
C PHE A 229 -4.60 17.47 -8.90
N ASN A 230 -5.64 16.63 -9.03
CA ASN A 230 -6.95 17.01 -9.56
C ASN A 230 -8.02 16.58 -8.57
N VAL A 231 -8.27 17.42 -7.56
CA VAL A 231 -9.28 17.17 -6.54
C VAL A 231 -10.63 17.63 -7.11
N SER A 232 -11.45 16.68 -7.56
CA SER A 232 -12.75 17.01 -8.15
C SER A 232 -13.77 17.41 -7.08
N GLU A 233 -14.82 18.13 -7.49
CA GLU A 233 -15.96 18.45 -6.63
C GLU A 233 -16.63 17.15 -6.13
N SER A 234 -16.85 16.17 -7.01
CA SER A 234 -17.44 14.88 -6.64
C SER A 234 -16.62 14.12 -5.60
N TYR A 235 -15.30 14.24 -5.62
CA TYR A 235 -14.44 13.65 -4.61
C TYR A 235 -14.62 14.33 -3.25
N ILE A 236 -14.71 15.67 -3.21
CA ILE A 236 -15.01 16.41 -1.98
C ILE A 236 -16.42 16.09 -1.47
N GLU A 237 -17.43 16.06 -2.33
CA GLU A 237 -18.81 15.69 -1.98
C GLU A 237 -18.88 14.29 -1.37
N PHE A 238 -18.10 13.34 -1.87
CA PHE A 238 -18.00 12.01 -1.28
C PHE A 238 -17.42 12.05 0.13
N LEU A 239 -16.30 12.74 0.34
CA LEU A 239 -15.71 12.89 1.68
C LEU A 239 -16.65 13.62 2.65
N GLN A 240 -17.36 14.65 2.18
CA GLN A 240 -18.38 15.35 2.95
C GLN A 240 -19.57 14.45 3.30
N THR A 241 -19.96 13.56 2.39
CA THR A 241 -21.03 12.58 2.64
C THR A 241 -20.61 11.59 3.72
N VAL A 242 -19.36 11.10 3.66
CA VAL A 242 -18.77 10.27 4.72
C VAL A 242 -18.79 11.00 6.06
N ALA A 243 -18.37 12.27 6.09
CA ALA A 243 -18.41 13.08 7.31
C ALA A 243 -19.82 13.23 7.88
N LYS A 244 -20.83 13.49 7.03
CA LYS A 244 -22.24 13.55 7.45
C LYS A 244 -22.71 12.23 8.07
N ILE A 245 -22.37 11.09 7.47
CA ILE A 245 -22.75 9.76 7.96
C ILE A 245 -22.21 9.51 9.38
N VAL A 246 -20.97 9.93 9.66
CA VAL A 246 -20.36 9.79 11.00
C VAL A 246 -20.66 10.97 11.94
N GLY A 247 -21.57 11.86 11.58
CA GLY A 247 -21.98 12.99 12.42
C GLY A 247 -20.95 14.12 12.57
N LYS A 248 -19.99 14.23 11.64
CA LYS A 248 -18.99 15.32 11.59
C LYS A 248 -19.42 16.46 10.68
N ASN A 249 -18.83 17.64 10.87
CA ASN A 249 -19.12 18.82 10.05
C ASN A 249 -18.53 18.64 8.62
N PRO A 250 -19.36 18.61 7.56
CA PRO A 250 -18.87 18.46 6.18
C PRO A 250 -18.12 19.69 5.65
N GLU A 251 -18.40 20.90 6.15
CA GLU A 251 -17.83 22.14 5.57
C GLU A 251 -16.31 22.25 5.77
N GLY A 252 -15.77 21.57 6.78
CA GLY A 252 -14.33 21.55 7.08
C GLY A 252 -13.55 20.44 6.38
N ILE A 253 -14.20 19.62 5.54
CA ILE A 253 -13.58 18.46 4.92
C ILE A 253 -12.75 18.89 3.69
N THR A 254 -11.45 18.59 3.75
CA THR A 254 -10.48 18.91 2.70
C THR A 254 -9.58 17.71 2.41
N PHE A 255 -8.91 17.73 1.26
CA PHE A 255 -7.91 16.73 0.90
C PHE A 255 -6.59 16.98 1.64
N ASN A 256 -6.24 16.13 2.62
CA ASN A 256 -5.22 16.44 3.64
C ASN A 256 -3.87 15.72 3.46
N ASN A 257 -3.66 15.02 2.34
CA ASN A 257 -2.49 14.14 2.16
C ASN A 257 -1.54 14.55 1.02
N MET A 258 -1.71 15.72 0.39
CA MET A 258 -0.89 16.17 -0.74
C MET A 258 0.62 16.12 -0.45
N ALA A 259 1.05 16.66 0.69
CA ALA A 259 2.47 16.73 1.03
C ALA A 259 3.11 15.33 1.16
N LYS A 260 2.42 14.39 1.82
CA LYS A 260 2.88 12.99 1.96
C LYS A 260 2.93 12.27 0.61
N ILE A 261 1.93 12.49 -0.24
CA ILE A 261 1.88 11.92 -1.59
C ILE A 261 3.00 12.46 -2.49
N LEU A 262 3.37 13.74 -2.37
CA LEU A 262 4.54 14.27 -3.09
C LEU A 262 5.84 13.64 -2.57
N ASN A 263 5.94 13.54 -1.24
CA ASN A 263 7.12 13.10 -0.54
C ASN A 263 7.40 11.60 -0.70
N SER A 264 6.41 10.77 -1.03
CA SER A 264 6.61 9.33 -1.29
C SER A 264 7.66 9.01 -2.35
N THR A 265 7.93 9.96 -3.26
CA THR A 265 8.94 9.80 -4.31
C THR A 265 10.37 9.81 -3.75
N ARG A 266 10.57 10.25 -2.50
CA ARG A 266 11.87 10.23 -1.79
C ARG A 266 12.49 8.84 -1.77
N TYR A 267 11.66 7.80 -1.63
CA TYR A 267 12.09 6.41 -1.58
C TYR A 267 12.40 5.82 -2.96
N LEU A 268 12.33 6.59 -4.05
CA LEU A 268 12.72 6.12 -5.39
C LEU A 268 14.12 6.60 -5.74
N SER A 269 14.90 5.75 -6.41
CA SER A 269 16.17 6.18 -7.02
C SER A 269 15.92 7.19 -8.16
N PRO A 270 16.87 8.11 -8.44
CA PRO A 270 16.72 9.11 -9.49
C PRO A 270 16.36 8.52 -10.86
N GLU A 271 16.94 7.37 -11.23
CA GLU A 271 16.67 6.73 -12.53
C GLU A 271 15.21 6.26 -12.66
N LEU A 272 14.57 5.91 -11.54
CA LEU A 272 13.19 5.44 -11.51
C LEU A 272 12.18 6.58 -11.48
N ARG A 273 12.56 7.75 -10.96
CA ARG A 273 11.74 8.97 -11.04
C ARG A 273 11.58 9.41 -12.49
N GLY A 274 12.59 9.18 -13.32
CA GLY A 274 12.63 9.66 -14.71
C GLY A 274 13.13 11.10 -14.79
N ASP A 275 14.00 11.47 -13.86
CA ASP A 275 14.66 12.78 -13.83
C ASP A 275 15.89 12.67 -14.75
N TYR A 276 15.67 12.92 -16.04
CA TYR A 276 16.69 13.02 -17.09
C TYR A 276 16.55 14.35 -17.81
#